data_AF-A0A150GV56-F1
#
_entry.id   AF-A0A150GV56-F1
#
_cell.length_a   1.000
_cell.length_b   1.000
_cell.length_c   1.000
_cell.angle_alpha   90.00
_cell.angle_beta   90.00
_cell.angle_gamma   90.00
#
_symmetry.space_group_name_H-M   'P 1'
#
loop_
_entity.id
_entity.type
_entity.pdbx_description
1 polymer ?
#
loop_
_entity_poly.entity_id
_entity_poly.type
_entity_poly.pdbx_seq_one_letter_code
_entity_poly.pdbx_strand_id
1 'polypeptide(L)'
;MEDDLYGGDLYGDAGGDYDGGFGDGEQNADYLPGTSGQDREPREAQQPATTDRWRNAFKEVASICGLHSGNRDPDVHTVLESLRRIKASEANAQEELRKLRRRDAALQMQLADRNLEALELRRELAATAAAADPAVVQLKQLMLDPAVAREFARLKGELEAAQAELATAREELTAVTFTQESKVGRQLMAKCRSLQEENEEMGREAAEGKAQLAEAAAALARSHAEDMRVAFQELEDHCQVMEDEAEELQREVFALRARITELERSAGLPLSISAGIGGGGVGMGGMGGMGGGMGMGGIGPGGFGGRRGFEMGGGFRGRGRGPPGGMGGGFKRPFGDREGMGGGRGSGFMPMKRIR
;
A
#
# COMPACT_ATOMS: atom_id res chain seq x y z
N MET A 1 42.35 2.49 43.53
CA MET A 1 42.06 1.98 42.18
C MET A 1 42.71 2.96 41.20
N GLU A 2 44.04 3.18 41.24
CA GLU A 2 45.13 2.17 41.05
C GLU A 2 44.88 1.43 39.72
N ASP A 3 45.72 1.45 38.68
CA ASP A 3 47.18 1.64 38.52
C ASP A 3 47.43 2.32 37.14
N ASP A 4 48.34 3.26 36.92
CA ASP A 4 49.81 3.29 37.01
C ASP A 4 50.61 2.52 35.91
N LEU A 5 51.53 3.28 35.28
CA LEU A 5 52.95 2.97 35.00
C LEU A 5 53.49 2.63 33.59
N TYR A 6 54.63 3.31 33.32
CA TYR A 6 55.68 3.25 32.27
C TYR A 6 55.40 3.97 30.94
N GLY A 7 56.21 4.94 30.46
CA GLY A 7 57.60 5.36 30.72
C GLY A 7 58.26 5.61 29.34
N GLY A 8 59.12 6.59 29.08
CA GLY A 8 59.76 7.60 29.91
C GLY A 8 60.47 8.67 29.05
N ASP A 9 61.04 9.65 29.75
CA ASP A 9 61.91 10.70 29.23
C ASP A 9 63.27 10.15 28.78
N LEU A 10 63.90 10.75 27.75
CA LEU A 10 65.35 10.97 27.69
C LEU A 10 65.75 11.83 26.45
N TYR A 11 66.25 13.05 26.74
CA TYR A 11 67.35 13.85 26.13
C TYR A 11 67.67 13.67 24.63
N GLY A 12 67.89 14.68 23.76
CA GLY A 12 68.45 16.02 23.94
C GLY A 12 69.75 16.14 23.13
N ASP A 13 69.80 17.01 22.10
CA ASP A 13 71.01 17.68 21.53
C ASP A 13 70.55 18.60 20.37
N ALA A 14 70.51 19.92 20.49
CA ALA A 14 71.57 20.92 20.31
C ALA A 14 71.99 21.18 18.83
N GLY A 15 71.89 22.45 18.42
CA GLY A 15 72.29 23.00 17.12
C GLY A 15 71.10 23.72 16.48
N GLY A 16 70.89 25.04 16.57
CA GLY A 16 71.86 26.13 16.74
C GLY A 16 72.01 26.89 15.43
N ASP A 17 70.91 27.34 14.81
CA ASP A 17 70.96 28.24 13.65
C ASP A 17 71.11 29.69 14.15
N TYR A 18 72.36 30.12 14.24
CA TYR A 18 72.74 31.52 14.34
C TYR A 18 72.56 32.16 12.95
N ASP A 19 71.52 32.98 12.82
CA ASP A 19 71.43 34.01 11.78
C ASP A 19 72.32 35.18 12.21
N GLY A 20 73.43 35.37 11.49
CA GLY A 20 74.47 36.34 11.81
C GLY A 20 75.15 36.80 10.54
N GLY A 21 74.50 37.71 9.82
CA GLY A 21 75.10 38.46 8.72
C GLY A 21 76.26 39.32 9.23
N PHE A 22 77.48 39.01 8.78
CA PHE A 22 78.63 39.90 8.88
C PHE A 22 78.83 40.57 7.52
N GLY A 23 78.81 41.91 7.54
CA GLY A 23 79.21 42.74 6.43
C GLY A 23 80.74 42.86 6.37
N ASP A 24 81.29 42.78 5.17
CA ASP A 24 82.67 43.15 4.90
C ASP A 24 82.73 44.64 4.58
N GLY A 25 83.18 45.41 5.57
CA GLY A 25 83.69 46.76 5.38
C GLY A 25 85.14 46.69 4.93
N GLU A 26 85.39 47.02 3.67
CA GLU A 26 86.71 47.39 3.16
C GLU A 26 87.11 48.76 3.73
N GLN A 27 88.28 48.80 4.41
CA GLN A 27 89.21 49.93 4.58
C GLN A 27 90.22 49.50 5.67
N ASN A 28 91.53 49.72 5.60
CA ASN A 28 92.50 50.20 4.62
C ASN A 28 93.88 50.08 5.33
N ALA A 29 94.96 50.46 4.64
CA ALA A 29 96.23 50.93 5.22
C ALA A 29 97.23 49.85 5.70
N ASP A 30 98.53 49.89 5.45
CA ASP A 30 99.37 50.94 4.88
C ASP A 30 100.67 50.36 4.31
N TYR A 31 101.18 51.07 3.30
CA TYR A 31 102.42 50.86 2.59
C TYR A 31 103.39 52.00 2.97
N LEU A 32 104.69 51.66 3.04
CA LEU A 32 105.93 52.49 3.00
C LEU A 32 106.62 52.86 4.33
N PRO A 33 107.96 52.74 4.33
CA PRO A 33 108.80 53.89 3.97
C PRO A 33 109.89 53.55 2.92
N GLY A 34 110.35 54.57 2.19
CA GLY A 34 111.46 54.48 1.24
C GLY A 34 112.82 54.80 1.84
N THR A 35 113.89 54.38 1.15
CA THR A 35 115.18 55.08 1.08
C THR A 35 115.83 54.88 -0.28
N SER A 36 116.25 55.99 -0.86
CA SER A 36 117.08 56.11 -2.06
C SER A 36 118.54 56.30 -1.67
N GLY A 37 119.45 55.65 -2.40
CA GLY A 37 120.84 56.08 -2.54
C GLY A 37 121.87 55.24 -1.79
N GLN A 38 122.42 54.21 -2.46
CA GLN A 38 123.86 54.04 -2.67
C GLN A 38 124.14 52.82 -3.56
N ASP A 39 124.88 53.12 -4.62
CA ASP A 39 125.96 52.32 -5.21
C ASP A 39 125.69 51.14 -6.17
N ARG A 40 126.50 51.22 -7.23
CA ARG A 40 126.62 50.37 -8.41
C ARG A 40 127.32 49.04 -8.09
N GLU A 41 126.82 47.99 -8.76
CA GLU A 41 127.52 46.75 -9.20
C GLU A 41 127.96 45.70 -8.14
N PRO A 42 128.16 44.40 -8.49
CA PRO A 42 127.88 43.68 -9.74
C PRO A 42 126.87 42.51 -9.57
N ARG A 43 126.31 42.06 -10.70
CA ARG A 43 125.25 41.03 -10.85
C ARG A 43 125.66 39.57 -10.57
N GLU A 44 126.75 39.31 -9.84
CA GLU A 44 127.35 37.96 -9.81
C GLU A 44 127.41 37.27 -8.42
N ALA A 45 126.87 37.86 -7.35
CA ALA A 45 126.92 37.28 -6.00
C ALA A 45 125.57 36.85 -5.36
N GLN A 46 124.41 37.09 -5.99
CA GLN A 46 123.07 36.70 -5.48
C GLN A 46 122.56 35.33 -5.97
N GLN A 47 123.36 34.65 -6.79
CA GLN A 47 123.02 33.33 -7.33
C GLN A 47 122.91 32.23 -6.25
N PRO A 48 123.75 32.12 -5.20
CA PRO A 48 123.64 31.01 -4.26
C PRO A 48 122.33 31.04 -3.45
N ALA A 49 121.95 32.19 -2.87
CA ALA A 49 120.75 32.31 -2.03
C ALA A 49 119.43 32.06 -2.79
N THR A 50 119.36 32.46 -4.06
CA THR A 50 118.19 32.19 -4.91
C THR A 50 118.15 30.72 -5.35
N THR A 51 119.29 30.14 -5.72
CA THR A 51 119.38 28.71 -6.04
C THR A 51 119.07 27.80 -4.85
N ASP A 52 119.46 28.19 -3.63
CA ASP A 52 119.16 27.46 -2.41
C ASP A 52 117.67 27.50 -2.07
N ARG A 53 117.00 28.65 -2.33
CA ARG A 53 115.55 28.76 -2.20
C ARG A 53 114.81 27.83 -3.16
N TRP A 54 115.21 27.79 -4.44
CA TRP A 54 114.62 26.88 -5.43
C TRP A 54 114.93 25.41 -5.13
N ARG A 55 116.15 25.11 -4.64
CA ARG A 55 116.54 23.77 -4.20
C ARG A 55 115.69 23.30 -3.03
N ASN A 56 115.43 24.16 -2.05
CA ASN A 56 114.57 23.86 -0.91
C ASN A 56 113.10 23.69 -1.34
N ALA A 57 112.58 24.57 -2.20
CA ALA A 57 111.23 24.42 -2.75
C ALA A 57 111.07 23.14 -3.60
N PHE A 58 112.09 22.75 -4.36
CA PHE A 58 112.09 21.50 -5.12
C PHE A 58 112.11 20.27 -4.21
N LYS A 59 112.90 20.31 -3.12
CA LYS A 59 112.88 19.27 -2.07
C LYS A 59 111.54 19.18 -1.36
N GLU A 60 110.87 20.30 -1.13
CA GLU A 60 109.52 20.36 -0.56
C GLU A 60 108.48 19.74 -1.51
N VAL A 61 108.52 20.05 -2.81
CA VAL A 61 107.66 19.45 -3.83
C VAL A 61 107.91 17.93 -3.96
N ALA A 62 109.18 17.51 -3.92
CA ALA A 62 109.53 16.10 -3.89
C ALA A 62 108.97 15.39 -2.64
N SER A 63 109.06 16.04 -1.48
CA SER A 63 108.48 15.57 -0.21
C SER A 63 106.96 15.40 -0.29
N ILE A 64 106.24 16.39 -0.85
CA ILE A 64 104.78 16.33 -1.10
C ILE A 64 104.43 15.17 -2.04
N CYS A 65 105.29 14.85 -3.00
CA CYS A 65 105.14 13.70 -3.88
C CYS A 65 105.51 12.35 -3.23
N GLY A 66 105.88 12.35 -1.94
CA GLY A 66 106.32 11.17 -1.19
C GLY A 66 107.75 10.73 -1.49
N LEU A 67 108.51 11.50 -2.27
CA LEU A 67 109.90 11.23 -2.64
C LEU A 67 110.84 11.80 -1.58
N HIS A 68 111.10 11.01 -0.53
CA HIS A 68 111.98 11.38 0.57
C HIS A 68 113.44 11.15 0.20
N SER A 69 114.10 12.13 -0.38
CA SER A 69 115.56 12.12 -0.53
C SER A 69 116.19 12.79 0.68
N GLY A 70 116.92 12.05 1.52
CA GLY A 70 117.60 12.58 2.71
C GLY A 70 118.59 13.72 2.40
N ASN A 71 119.89 13.43 2.30
CA ASN A 71 120.91 14.44 2.01
C ASN A 71 121.32 14.52 0.51
N ARG A 72 120.54 13.88 -0.38
CA ARG A 72 120.72 13.92 -1.85
C ARG A 72 119.61 14.74 -2.48
N ASP A 73 119.90 15.44 -3.58
CA ASP A 73 118.88 16.13 -4.34
C ASP A 73 118.00 15.09 -5.08
N PRO A 74 116.67 15.22 -5.06
CA PRO A 74 115.77 14.26 -5.71
C PRO A 74 115.89 14.32 -7.24
N ASP A 75 115.66 13.21 -7.93
CA ASP A 75 115.74 13.17 -9.40
C ASP A 75 114.56 13.92 -10.04
N VAL A 76 114.86 14.89 -10.91
CA VAL A 76 113.88 15.80 -11.54
C VAL A 76 112.84 15.03 -12.35
N HIS A 77 113.23 13.97 -13.05
CA HIS A 77 112.29 13.19 -13.87
C HIS A 77 111.27 12.45 -13.00
N THR A 78 111.74 11.79 -11.93
CA THR A 78 110.84 11.09 -10.98
C THR A 78 109.85 12.04 -10.30
N VAL A 79 110.29 13.25 -9.92
CA VAL A 79 109.43 14.28 -9.31
C VAL A 79 108.39 14.80 -10.31
N LEU A 80 108.77 14.99 -11.57
CA LEU A 80 107.83 15.42 -12.62
C LEU A 80 106.79 14.33 -12.94
N GLU A 81 107.19 13.06 -12.95
CA GLU A 81 106.29 11.94 -13.20
C GLU A 81 105.31 11.72 -12.03
N SER A 82 105.78 11.83 -10.78
CA SER A 82 104.90 11.80 -9.61
C SER A 82 103.92 12.98 -9.60
N LEU A 83 104.37 14.19 -9.96
CA LEU A 83 103.48 15.35 -10.10
C LEU A 83 102.42 15.14 -11.18
N ARG A 84 102.79 14.56 -12.33
CA ARG A 84 101.83 14.22 -13.40
C ARG A 84 100.79 13.20 -12.89
N ARG A 85 101.25 12.17 -12.17
CA ARG A 85 100.36 11.15 -11.58
C ARG A 85 99.41 11.75 -10.53
N ILE A 86 99.92 12.63 -9.66
CA ILE A 86 99.10 13.32 -8.66
C ILE A 86 98.06 14.22 -9.34
N LYS A 87 98.46 15.03 -10.33
CA LYS A 87 97.52 15.85 -11.11
C LYS A 87 96.46 15.02 -11.82
N ALA A 88 96.82 13.87 -12.41
CA ALA A 88 95.85 12.96 -13.00
C ALA A 88 94.90 12.35 -11.95
N SER A 89 95.41 12.00 -10.76
CA SER A 89 94.58 11.50 -9.66
C SER A 89 93.65 12.56 -9.09
N GLU A 90 94.10 13.82 -9.02
CA GLU A 90 93.30 14.97 -8.62
C GLU A 90 92.18 15.22 -9.63
N ALA A 91 92.48 15.21 -10.93
CA ALA A 91 91.49 15.36 -11.98
C ALA A 91 90.41 14.25 -11.91
N ASN A 92 90.82 13.00 -11.70
CA ASN A 92 89.90 11.86 -11.54
C ASN A 92 89.03 12.02 -10.28
N ALA A 93 89.62 12.43 -9.14
CA ALA A 93 88.88 12.66 -7.90
C ALA A 93 87.88 13.82 -8.04
N GLN A 94 88.26 14.89 -8.75
CA GLN A 94 87.35 16.00 -9.08
C GLN A 94 86.20 15.54 -9.98
N GLU A 95 86.45 14.65 -10.95
CA GLU A 95 85.40 14.11 -11.80
C GLU A 95 84.43 13.21 -11.02
N GLU A 96 84.92 12.34 -10.15
CA GLU A 96 84.08 11.52 -9.27
C GLU A 96 83.27 12.39 -8.30
N LEU A 97 83.86 13.46 -7.76
CA LEU A 97 83.13 14.43 -6.93
C LEU A 97 82.00 15.10 -7.73
N ARG A 98 82.24 15.47 -8.99
CA ARG A 98 81.19 16.01 -9.86
C ARG A 98 80.09 14.98 -10.15
N LYS A 99 80.44 13.71 -10.37
CA LYS A 99 79.46 12.62 -10.57
C LYS A 99 78.62 12.38 -9.31
N LEU A 100 79.25 12.34 -8.14
CA LEU A 100 78.57 12.17 -6.86
C LEU A 100 77.65 13.35 -6.56
N ARG A 101 78.09 14.59 -6.79
CA ARG A 101 77.23 15.78 -6.64
C ARG A 101 76.00 15.74 -7.54
N ARG A 102 76.13 15.27 -8.78
CA ARG A 102 74.99 15.09 -9.70
C ARG A 102 74.03 14.01 -9.21
N ARG A 103 74.56 12.89 -8.70
CA ARG A 103 73.75 11.80 -8.13
C ARG A 103 73.03 12.27 -6.88
N ASP A 104 73.71 12.99 -5.99
CA ASP A 104 73.14 13.52 -4.77
C ASP A 104 72.01 14.52 -5.06
N ALA A 105 72.22 15.45 -6.01
CA ALA A 105 71.17 16.36 -6.46
C ALA A 105 69.95 15.62 -7.06
N ALA A 106 70.17 14.55 -7.82
CA ALA A 106 69.08 13.73 -8.36
C ALA A 106 68.31 12.99 -7.26
N LEU A 107 69.01 12.45 -6.26
CA LEU A 107 68.38 11.79 -5.12
C LEU A 107 67.61 12.79 -4.24
N GLN A 108 68.14 13.99 -4.04
CA GLN A 108 67.44 15.07 -3.32
C GLN A 108 66.14 15.47 -4.03
N MET A 109 66.15 15.56 -5.36
CA MET A 109 64.94 15.83 -6.15
C MET A 109 63.92 14.69 -6.03
N GLN A 110 64.36 13.43 -6.16
CA GLN A 110 63.47 12.28 -5.97
C GLN A 110 62.89 12.20 -4.56
N LEU A 111 63.67 12.53 -3.54
CA LEU A 111 63.20 12.61 -2.16
C LEU A 111 62.13 13.71 -2.02
N ALA A 112 62.35 14.87 -2.65
CA ALA A 112 61.37 15.95 -2.66
C ALA A 112 60.07 15.54 -3.35
N ASP A 113 60.14 14.86 -4.50
CA ASP A 113 58.98 14.33 -5.22
C ASP A 113 58.21 13.31 -4.36
N ARG A 114 58.91 12.36 -3.72
CA ARG A 114 58.30 11.38 -2.81
C ARG A 114 57.64 12.04 -1.60
N ASN A 115 58.25 13.09 -1.05
CA ASN A 115 57.67 13.85 0.05
C ASN A 115 56.40 14.59 -0.39
N LEU A 116 56.36 15.12 -1.61
CA LEU A 116 55.16 15.75 -2.18
C LEU A 116 54.03 14.72 -2.35
N GLU A 117 54.30 13.57 -2.98
CA GLU A 117 53.34 12.47 -3.15
C GLU A 117 52.76 12.02 -1.78
N ALA A 118 53.60 11.90 -0.76
CA ALA A 118 53.17 11.52 0.59
C ALA A 118 52.25 12.58 1.23
N LEU A 119 52.49 13.87 0.96
CA LEU A 119 51.62 14.95 1.42
C LEU A 119 50.27 14.94 0.70
N GLU A 120 50.24 14.64 -0.59
CA GLU A 120 49.00 14.51 -1.38
C GLU A 120 48.13 13.36 -0.88
N LEU A 121 48.71 12.17 -0.70
CA LEU A 121 47.99 11.00 -0.16
C LEU A 121 47.40 11.29 1.23
N ARG A 122 48.14 11.98 2.11
CA ARG A 122 47.63 12.39 3.42
C ARG A 122 46.46 13.36 3.32
N ARG A 123 46.48 14.28 2.36
CA ARG A 123 45.36 15.22 2.11
C ARG A 123 44.12 14.49 1.62
N GLU A 124 44.27 13.55 0.68
CA GLU A 124 43.15 12.72 0.19
C GLU A 124 42.54 11.86 1.30
N LEU A 125 43.38 11.27 2.14
CA LEU A 125 42.94 10.46 3.28
C LEU A 125 42.18 11.31 4.31
N ALA A 126 42.66 12.53 4.60
CA ALA A 126 41.96 13.48 5.45
C ALA A 126 40.61 13.93 4.84
N ALA A 127 40.55 14.18 3.54
CA ALA A 127 39.32 14.58 2.85
C ALA A 127 38.26 13.46 2.83
N THR A 128 38.69 12.22 2.58
CA THR A 128 37.80 11.05 2.62
C THR A 128 37.32 10.73 4.03
N ALA A 129 38.20 10.85 5.04
CA ALA A 129 37.81 10.73 6.44
C ALA A 129 36.84 11.83 6.88
N ALA A 130 37.03 13.08 6.42
CA ALA A 130 36.10 14.18 6.69
C ALA A 130 34.73 13.99 5.98
N ALA A 131 34.70 13.36 4.81
CA ALA A 131 33.47 12.97 4.13
C ALA A 131 32.75 11.77 4.79
N ALA A 132 33.48 10.96 5.56
CA ALA A 132 32.94 9.90 6.40
C ALA A 132 32.42 10.49 7.70
N ASP A 133 31.26 11.15 7.64
CA ASP A 133 30.63 11.79 8.79
C ASP A 133 30.33 10.73 9.88
N PRO A 134 30.95 10.80 11.07
CA PRO A 134 30.78 9.78 12.11
C PRO A 134 29.32 9.62 12.54
N ALA A 135 28.50 10.67 12.41
CA ALA A 135 27.05 10.61 12.61
C ALA A 135 26.33 9.74 11.58
N VAL A 136 26.75 9.78 10.31
CA VAL A 136 26.17 8.94 9.24
C VAL A 136 26.56 7.47 9.42
N VAL A 137 27.78 7.20 9.90
CA VAL A 137 28.22 5.84 10.22
C VAL A 137 27.43 5.28 11.41
N GLN A 138 27.27 6.06 12.48
CA GLN A 138 26.48 5.69 13.66
C GLN A 138 25.00 5.48 13.32
N LEU A 139 24.41 6.35 12.50
CA LEU A 139 23.02 6.22 12.05
C LEU A 139 22.83 4.92 11.25
N LYS A 140 23.77 4.58 10.35
CA LYS A 140 23.74 3.31 9.60
C LYS A 140 23.84 2.10 10.53
N GLN A 141 24.70 2.14 11.55
CA GLN A 141 24.78 1.05 12.55
C GLN A 141 23.48 0.91 13.35
N LEU A 142 22.87 2.02 13.77
CA LEU A 142 21.61 2.01 14.50
C LEU A 142 20.45 1.48 13.63
N MET A 143 20.42 1.82 12.34
CA MET A 143 19.41 1.30 11.39
C MET A 143 19.57 -0.18 11.07
N LEU A 144 20.75 -0.76 11.29
CA LEU A 144 21.01 -2.19 11.12
C LEU A 144 20.78 -2.99 12.42
N ASP A 145 20.50 -2.32 13.55
CA ASP A 145 20.27 -2.97 14.83
C ASP A 145 18.89 -3.65 14.89
N PRO A 146 18.83 -4.99 15.08
CA PRO A 146 17.57 -5.71 15.22
C PRO A 146 16.71 -5.27 16.42
N ALA A 147 17.31 -4.75 17.50
CA ALA A 147 16.58 -4.23 18.64
C ALA A 147 15.85 -2.93 18.28
N VAL A 148 16.53 -2.03 17.56
CA VAL A 148 15.93 -0.79 17.04
C VAL A 148 14.80 -1.08 16.07
N ALA A 149 14.96 -2.07 15.18
CA ALA A 149 13.89 -2.51 14.28
C ALA A 149 12.65 -3.02 15.03
N ARG A 150 12.82 -3.73 16.16
CA ARG A 150 11.71 -4.19 17.01
C ARG A 150 10.98 -3.02 17.67
N GLU A 151 11.71 -2.04 18.18
CA GLU A 151 11.09 -0.84 18.76
C GLU A 151 10.32 -0.04 17.71
N PHE A 152 10.85 0.12 16.49
CA PHE A 152 10.09 0.75 15.40
C PHE A 152 8.83 -0.05 15.03
N ALA A 153 8.89 -1.37 15.01
CA ALA A 153 7.72 -2.21 14.77
C ALA A 153 6.68 -2.07 15.89
N ARG A 154 7.13 -2.04 17.15
CA ARG A 154 6.28 -1.82 18.32
C ARG A 154 5.61 -0.44 18.28
N LEU A 155 6.38 0.62 18.04
CA LEU A 155 5.87 1.99 17.92
C LEU A 155 4.89 2.15 16.76
N LYS A 156 5.13 1.49 15.63
CA LYS A 156 4.17 1.45 14.52
C LYS A 156 2.87 0.77 14.94
N GLY A 157 2.95 -0.37 15.64
CA GLY A 157 1.77 -1.06 16.16
C GLY A 157 0.99 -0.22 17.18
N GLU A 158 1.70 0.43 18.12
CA GLU A 158 1.08 1.35 19.09
C GLU A 158 0.42 2.56 18.39
N LEU A 159 1.05 3.10 17.35
CA LEU A 159 0.48 4.20 16.55
C LEU A 159 -0.77 3.76 15.78
N GLU A 160 -0.74 2.60 15.13
CA GLU A 160 -1.90 2.04 14.41
C GLU A 160 -3.06 1.76 15.38
N ALA A 161 -2.77 1.18 16.55
CA ALA A 161 -3.77 0.93 17.59
C ALA A 161 -4.40 2.25 18.09
N ALA A 162 -3.58 3.26 18.41
CA ALA A 162 -4.08 4.57 18.84
C ALA A 162 -4.90 5.28 17.75
N GLN A 163 -4.53 5.13 16.48
CA GLN A 163 -5.31 5.66 15.36
C GLN A 163 -6.67 4.97 15.21
N ALA A 164 -6.73 3.64 15.42
CA ALA A 164 -7.99 2.90 15.40
C ALA A 164 -8.90 3.32 16.56
N GLU A 165 -8.37 3.44 17.78
CA GLU A 165 -9.12 3.92 18.95
C GLU A 165 -9.62 5.36 18.76
N LEU A 166 -8.82 6.23 18.14
CA LEU A 166 -9.23 7.59 17.83
C LEU A 166 -10.33 7.63 16.76
N ALA A 167 -10.31 6.70 15.80
CA ALA A 167 -11.39 6.57 14.82
C ALA A 167 -12.70 6.11 15.47
N THR A 168 -12.66 5.10 16.35
CA THR A 168 -13.84 4.60 17.07
C THR A 168 -14.39 5.67 18.02
N ALA A 169 -13.54 6.34 18.80
CA ALA A 169 -13.95 7.42 19.69
C ALA A 169 -14.57 8.61 18.93
N ARG A 170 -14.10 8.90 17.71
CA ARG A 170 -14.71 9.90 16.83
C ARG A 170 -16.09 9.46 16.34
N GLU A 171 -16.23 8.19 15.93
CA GLU A 171 -17.52 7.65 15.51
C GLU A 171 -18.53 7.67 16.66
N GLU A 172 -18.13 7.25 17.86
CA GLU A 172 -18.93 7.35 19.08
C GLU A 172 -19.31 8.80 19.40
N LEU A 173 -18.36 9.74 19.30
CA LEU A 173 -18.65 11.17 19.48
C LEU A 173 -19.66 11.65 18.44
N THR A 174 -19.56 11.23 17.17
CA THR A 174 -20.54 11.58 16.14
C THR A 174 -21.92 10.99 16.41
N ALA A 175 -21.97 9.77 16.96
CA ALA A 175 -23.21 9.12 17.36
C ALA A 175 -23.85 9.80 18.57
N VAL A 176 -23.06 10.21 19.57
CA VAL A 176 -23.55 10.91 20.78
C VAL A 176 -23.92 12.36 20.49
N THR A 177 -23.22 13.02 19.56
CA THR A 177 -23.57 14.38 19.10
C THR A 177 -24.67 14.41 18.05
N PHE A 178 -25.14 13.24 17.58
CA PHE A 178 -26.32 13.16 16.74
C PHE A 178 -27.54 13.61 17.53
N THR A 179 -27.94 14.86 17.30
CA THR A 179 -29.18 15.42 17.82
C THR A 179 -30.22 15.51 16.71
N GLN A 180 -31.49 15.33 17.06
CA GLN A 180 -32.62 15.53 16.12
C GLN A 180 -32.64 16.96 15.56
N GLU A 181 -32.01 17.91 16.26
CA GLU A 181 -31.85 19.31 15.87
C GLU A 181 -30.65 19.57 14.96
N SER A 182 -29.75 18.60 14.75
CA SER A 182 -28.68 18.75 13.76
C SER A 182 -29.28 18.79 12.33
N LYS A 183 -28.58 19.38 11.36
CA LYS A 183 -29.07 19.45 9.97
C LYS A 183 -29.37 18.06 9.39
N VAL A 184 -28.50 17.10 9.67
CA VAL A 184 -28.66 15.70 9.26
C VAL A 184 -29.78 15.03 10.05
N GLY A 185 -29.87 15.26 11.36
CA GLY A 185 -30.94 14.74 12.21
C GLY A 185 -32.33 15.24 11.79
N ARG A 186 -32.47 16.52 11.47
CA ARG A 186 -33.73 17.10 10.95
C ARG A 186 -34.13 16.50 9.61
N GLN A 187 -33.17 16.29 8.70
CA GLN A 187 -33.43 15.64 7.41
C GLN A 187 -33.87 14.19 7.58
N LEU A 188 -33.22 13.43 8.47
CA LEU A 188 -33.61 12.06 8.78
C LEU A 188 -35.02 12.01 9.37
N MET A 189 -35.31 12.88 10.34
CA MET A 189 -36.64 12.96 10.95
C MET A 189 -37.73 13.39 9.98
N ALA A 190 -37.44 14.30 9.04
CA ALA A 190 -38.36 14.66 7.97
C ALA A 190 -38.63 13.45 7.04
N LYS A 191 -37.59 12.67 6.72
CA LYS A 191 -37.75 11.44 5.93
C LYS A 191 -38.56 10.38 6.66
N CYS A 192 -38.33 10.18 7.96
CA CYS A 192 -39.11 9.26 8.78
C CYS A 192 -40.59 9.65 8.81
N ARG A 193 -40.91 10.95 9.00
CA ARG A 193 -42.29 11.44 8.95
C ARG A 193 -42.94 11.20 7.59
N SER A 194 -42.24 11.52 6.50
CA SER A 194 -42.75 11.29 5.14
C SER A 194 -43.01 9.81 4.85
N LEU A 195 -42.10 8.90 5.25
CA LEU A 195 -42.31 7.46 5.09
C LEU A 195 -43.46 6.94 5.95
N GLN A 196 -43.69 7.54 7.12
CA GLN A 196 -44.81 7.19 7.97
C GLN A 196 -46.14 7.63 7.33
N GLU A 197 -46.20 8.85 6.80
CA GLU A 197 -47.35 9.36 6.05
C GLU A 197 -47.67 8.48 4.83
N GLU A 198 -46.65 8.09 4.05
CA GLU A 198 -46.81 7.21 2.89
C GLU A 198 -47.32 5.81 3.29
N ASN A 199 -46.81 5.24 4.39
CA ASN A 199 -47.29 3.97 4.91
C ASN A 199 -48.74 4.04 5.41
N GLU A 200 -49.11 5.13 6.06
CA GLU A 200 -50.49 5.38 6.50
C GLU A 200 -51.44 5.53 5.31
N GLU A 201 -51.01 6.20 4.23
CA GLU A 201 -51.75 6.34 2.98
C GLU A 201 -51.92 5.00 2.27
N MET A 202 -50.84 4.23 2.06
CA MET A 202 -50.92 2.89 1.49
C MET A 202 -51.83 1.96 2.32
N GLY A 203 -51.77 2.07 3.65
CA GLY A 203 -52.64 1.33 4.56
C GLY A 203 -54.11 1.70 4.38
N ARG A 204 -54.41 2.99 4.20
CA ARG A 204 -55.76 3.49 3.94
C ARG A 204 -56.28 3.00 2.58
N GLU A 205 -55.52 3.16 1.51
CA GLU A 205 -55.90 2.69 0.17
C GLU A 205 -56.16 1.18 0.14
N ALA A 206 -55.33 0.40 0.83
CA ALA A 206 -55.53 -1.04 0.93
C ALA A 206 -56.82 -1.41 1.70
N ALA A 207 -57.17 -0.64 2.74
CA ALA A 207 -58.42 -0.83 3.49
C ALA A 207 -59.64 -0.43 2.64
N GLU A 208 -59.57 0.69 1.94
CA GLU A 208 -60.60 1.16 1.01
C GLU A 208 -60.82 0.17 -0.14
N GLY A 209 -59.75 -0.36 -0.74
CA GLY A 209 -59.84 -1.37 -1.80
C GLY A 209 -60.50 -2.67 -1.33
N LYS A 210 -60.23 -3.13 -0.10
CA LYS A 210 -60.93 -4.28 0.50
C LYS A 210 -62.40 -3.99 0.74
N ALA A 211 -62.74 -2.79 1.20
CA ALA A 211 -64.13 -2.38 1.40
C ALA A 211 -64.92 -2.35 0.08
N GLN A 212 -64.34 -1.76 -0.98
CA GLN A 212 -64.95 -1.72 -2.31
C GLN A 212 -65.17 -3.13 -2.89
N LEU A 213 -64.20 -4.04 -2.73
CA LEU A 213 -64.36 -5.44 -3.16
C LEU A 213 -65.48 -6.16 -2.40
N ALA A 214 -65.56 -5.96 -1.09
CA ALA A 214 -66.63 -6.52 -0.27
C ALA A 214 -68.01 -5.95 -0.66
N GLU A 215 -68.08 -4.65 -0.96
CA GLU A 215 -69.31 -4.00 -1.41
C GLU A 215 -69.76 -4.51 -2.78
N ALA A 216 -68.84 -4.69 -3.73
CA ALA A 216 -69.12 -5.28 -5.03
C ALA A 216 -69.63 -6.73 -4.91
N ALA A 217 -68.99 -7.54 -4.05
CA ALA A 217 -69.45 -8.90 -3.78
C ALA A 217 -70.85 -8.92 -3.14
N ALA A 218 -71.13 -8.00 -2.20
CA ALA A 218 -72.44 -7.86 -1.60
C ALA A 218 -73.51 -7.42 -2.60
N ALA A 219 -73.17 -6.50 -3.54
CA ALA A 219 -74.07 -6.08 -4.61
C ALA A 219 -74.42 -7.25 -5.55
N LEU A 220 -73.43 -8.04 -5.96
CA LEU A 220 -73.65 -9.23 -6.78
C LEU A 220 -74.52 -10.26 -6.07
N ALA A 221 -74.25 -10.52 -4.78
CA ALA A 221 -75.05 -11.45 -3.97
C ALA A 221 -76.51 -10.99 -3.83
N ARG A 222 -76.75 -9.67 -3.69
CA ARG A 222 -78.10 -9.10 -3.68
C ARG A 222 -78.82 -9.28 -5.01
N SER A 223 -78.14 -9.02 -6.14
CA SER A 223 -78.71 -9.26 -7.47
C SER A 223 -79.11 -10.72 -7.65
N HIS A 224 -78.22 -11.65 -7.31
CA HIS A 224 -78.51 -13.07 -7.44
C HIS A 224 -79.68 -13.53 -6.53
N ALA A 225 -79.77 -12.99 -5.31
CA ALA A 225 -80.90 -13.26 -4.42
C ALA A 225 -82.23 -12.72 -4.99
N GLU A 226 -82.20 -11.59 -5.69
CA GLU A 226 -83.38 -11.05 -6.36
C GLU A 226 -83.78 -11.89 -7.58
N ASP A 227 -82.82 -12.29 -8.42
CA ASP A 227 -83.07 -13.19 -9.56
C ASP A 227 -83.72 -14.50 -9.09
N MET A 228 -83.23 -15.07 -7.98
CA MET A 228 -83.81 -16.27 -7.39
C MET A 228 -85.23 -16.02 -6.84
N ARG A 229 -85.49 -14.86 -6.23
CA ARG A 229 -86.84 -14.49 -5.77
C ARG A 229 -87.81 -14.42 -6.94
N VAL A 230 -87.42 -13.75 -8.02
CA VAL A 230 -88.24 -13.64 -9.24
C VAL A 230 -88.50 -15.03 -9.83
N ALA A 231 -87.48 -15.87 -9.97
CA ALA A 231 -87.64 -17.24 -10.48
C ALA A 231 -88.56 -18.10 -9.61
N PHE A 232 -88.51 -17.96 -8.27
CA PHE A 232 -89.45 -18.64 -7.38
C PHE A 232 -90.88 -18.14 -7.54
N GLN A 233 -91.08 -16.82 -7.69
CA GLN A 233 -92.41 -16.26 -7.94
C GLN A 233 -92.98 -16.78 -9.26
N GLU A 234 -92.19 -16.80 -10.34
CA GLU A 234 -92.61 -17.34 -11.63
C GLU A 234 -92.98 -18.83 -11.53
N LEU A 235 -92.25 -19.61 -10.72
CA LEU A 235 -92.56 -21.02 -10.47
C LEU A 235 -93.85 -21.18 -9.64
N GLU A 236 -94.05 -20.35 -8.62
CA GLU A 236 -95.29 -20.34 -7.83
C GLU A 236 -96.50 -20.00 -8.71
N ASP A 237 -96.38 -19.00 -9.58
CA ASP A 237 -97.42 -18.64 -10.55
C ASP A 237 -97.70 -19.82 -11.51
N HIS A 238 -96.66 -20.51 -11.99
CA HIS A 238 -96.84 -21.71 -12.82
C HIS A 238 -97.55 -22.85 -12.07
N CYS A 239 -97.19 -23.10 -10.80
CA CYS A 239 -97.86 -24.10 -9.98
C CYS A 239 -99.36 -23.77 -9.80
N GLN A 240 -99.72 -22.51 -9.58
CA GLN A 240 -101.12 -22.09 -9.47
C GLN A 240 -101.90 -22.37 -10.76
N VAL A 241 -101.32 -22.05 -11.93
CA VAL A 241 -101.94 -22.37 -13.23
C VAL A 241 -102.16 -23.88 -13.39
N MET A 242 -101.18 -24.70 -13.01
CA MET A 242 -101.32 -26.16 -13.07
C MET A 242 -102.37 -26.69 -12.09
N GLU A 243 -102.52 -26.07 -10.91
CA GLU A 243 -103.58 -26.39 -9.96
C GLU A 243 -104.97 -26.06 -10.56
N ASP A 244 -105.13 -24.88 -11.16
CA ASP A 244 -106.36 -24.45 -11.84
C ASP A 244 -106.74 -25.41 -12.99
N GLU A 245 -105.78 -25.77 -13.86
CA GLU A 245 -105.97 -26.74 -14.94
C GLU A 245 -106.35 -28.13 -14.40
N ALA A 246 -105.70 -28.57 -13.31
CA ALA A 246 -106.03 -29.84 -12.67
C ALA A 246 -107.46 -29.84 -12.10
N GLU A 247 -107.90 -28.74 -11.50
CA GLU A 247 -109.28 -28.58 -11.04
C GLU A 247 -110.28 -28.58 -12.21
N GLU A 248 -109.97 -27.92 -13.33
CA GLU A 248 -110.81 -27.92 -14.53
C GLU A 248 -110.95 -29.34 -15.12
N LEU A 249 -109.83 -30.05 -15.31
CA LEU A 249 -109.84 -31.44 -15.76
C LEU A 249 -110.62 -32.35 -14.79
N GLN A 250 -110.49 -32.13 -13.48
CA GLN A 250 -111.29 -32.86 -12.48
C GLN A 250 -112.80 -32.59 -12.64
N ARG A 251 -113.21 -31.34 -12.91
CA ARG A 251 -114.62 -30.98 -13.20
C ARG A 251 -115.12 -31.68 -14.47
N GLU A 252 -114.32 -31.70 -15.54
CA GLU A 252 -114.67 -32.39 -16.78
C GLU A 252 -114.82 -33.91 -16.58
N VAL A 253 -113.88 -34.55 -15.89
CA VAL A 253 -113.95 -35.98 -15.55
C VAL A 253 -115.22 -36.29 -14.76
N PHE A 254 -115.57 -35.45 -13.78
CA PHE A 254 -116.80 -35.63 -13.02
C PHE A 254 -118.05 -35.54 -13.91
N ALA A 255 -118.11 -34.55 -14.80
CA ALA A 255 -119.23 -34.38 -15.73
C ALA A 255 -119.35 -35.56 -16.72
N LEU A 256 -118.22 -36.05 -17.25
CA LEU A 256 -118.18 -37.22 -18.13
C LEU A 256 -118.62 -38.48 -17.38
N ARG A 257 -118.14 -38.70 -16.14
CA ARG A 257 -118.59 -39.82 -15.30
C ARG A 257 -120.10 -39.78 -15.06
N ALA A 258 -120.65 -38.60 -14.74
CA ALA A 258 -122.09 -38.45 -14.55
C ALA A 258 -122.88 -38.82 -15.83
N ARG A 259 -122.41 -38.39 -17.01
CA ARG A 259 -123.02 -38.77 -18.30
C ARG A 259 -122.92 -40.27 -18.56
N ILE A 260 -121.80 -40.91 -18.27
CA ILE A 260 -121.64 -42.37 -18.39
C ILE A 260 -122.64 -43.08 -17.47
N THR A 261 -122.75 -42.67 -16.21
CA THR A 261 -123.69 -43.30 -15.27
C THR A 261 -125.14 -43.16 -15.71
N GLU A 262 -125.51 -42.03 -16.33
CA GLU A 262 -126.86 -41.83 -16.87
C GLU A 262 -127.12 -42.73 -18.08
N LEU A 263 -126.15 -42.85 -18.99
CA LEU A 263 -126.23 -43.74 -20.15
C LEU A 263 -126.31 -45.23 -19.72
N GLU A 264 -125.47 -45.66 -18.78
CA GLU A 264 -125.51 -47.03 -18.22
C GLU A 264 -126.89 -47.35 -17.62
N ARG A 265 -127.48 -46.39 -16.90
CA ARG A 265 -128.82 -46.49 -16.33
C ARG A 265 -129.89 -46.60 -17.41
N SER A 266 -129.78 -45.82 -18.48
CA SER A 266 -130.72 -45.86 -19.62
C SER A 266 -130.62 -47.16 -20.43
N ALA A 267 -129.42 -47.76 -20.50
CA ALA A 267 -129.14 -48.97 -21.28
C ALA A 267 -129.40 -50.28 -20.49
N GLY A 268 -129.77 -50.18 -19.21
CA GLY A 268 -130.00 -51.34 -18.35
C GLY A 268 -128.72 -52.12 -18.00
N LEU A 269 -127.55 -51.51 -18.16
CA LEU A 269 -126.26 -52.08 -17.80
C LEU A 269 -125.99 -51.87 -16.30
N PRO A 270 -125.25 -52.77 -15.63
CA PRO A 270 -124.87 -52.55 -14.24
C PRO A 270 -124.01 -51.29 -14.14
N LEU A 271 -124.34 -50.41 -13.19
CA LEU A 271 -123.60 -49.17 -12.92
C LEU A 271 -122.11 -49.51 -12.72
N SER A 272 -121.23 -48.90 -13.50
CA SER A 272 -119.80 -49.02 -13.26
C SER A 272 -119.49 -48.35 -11.92
N ILE A 273 -118.85 -49.08 -11.01
CA ILE A 273 -118.42 -48.56 -9.72
C ILE A 273 -117.35 -47.51 -10.01
N SER A 274 -117.75 -46.25 -10.12
CA SER A 274 -116.85 -45.11 -9.97
C SER A 274 -116.46 -45.08 -8.50
N ALA A 275 -115.42 -45.85 -8.15
CA ALA A 275 -114.71 -45.73 -6.90
C ALA A 275 -114.41 -44.26 -6.63
N GLY A 276 -115.04 -43.72 -5.58
CA GLY A 276 -114.59 -42.48 -4.98
C GLY A 276 -113.17 -42.69 -4.47
N ILE A 277 -112.28 -41.78 -4.87
CA ILE A 277 -111.43 -41.03 -3.95
C ILE A 277 -110.86 -41.89 -2.80
N GLY A 278 -109.77 -42.57 -3.11
CA GLY A 278 -108.72 -42.90 -2.15
C GLY A 278 -107.42 -42.41 -2.77
N GLY A 279 -106.83 -41.38 -2.18
CA GLY A 279 -105.57 -40.79 -2.62
C GLY A 279 -104.49 -41.84 -2.90
N GLY A 280 -103.66 -41.55 -3.90
CA GLY A 280 -102.60 -42.43 -4.34
C GLY A 280 -101.57 -42.76 -3.25
N GLY A 281 -100.83 -43.85 -3.49
CA GLY A 281 -99.42 -43.93 -3.10
C GLY A 281 -99.05 -44.81 -1.90
N VAL A 282 -99.18 -46.12 -2.05
CA VAL A 282 -98.13 -47.07 -1.61
C VAL A 282 -97.04 -46.99 -2.70
N GLY A 283 -95.72 -46.92 -2.51
CA GLY A 283 -94.80 -46.99 -1.38
C GLY A 283 -93.39 -47.32 -1.93
N MET A 284 -92.37 -47.05 -1.11
CA MET A 284 -91.04 -47.70 -1.05
C MET A 284 -89.82 -47.21 -1.88
N GLY A 285 -88.79 -46.79 -1.13
CA GLY A 285 -87.34 -46.89 -1.43
C GLY A 285 -86.65 -45.53 -1.63
N GLY A 286 -85.61 -45.09 -0.92
CA GLY A 286 -84.71 -45.64 0.09
C GLY A 286 -83.48 -44.72 0.21
N MET A 287 -82.76 -44.80 1.33
CA MET A 287 -81.49 -44.07 1.68
C MET A 287 -81.67 -42.58 1.96
N GLY A 288 -81.09 -41.95 2.98
CA GLY A 288 -80.08 -42.31 3.97
C GLY A 288 -79.89 -41.07 4.85
N GLY A 289 -79.60 -41.25 6.13
CA GLY A 289 -79.70 -40.20 7.15
C GLY A 289 -78.72 -39.03 7.05
N MET A 290 -79.09 -37.95 7.73
CA MET A 290 -78.24 -36.92 8.33
C MET A 290 -79.05 -36.40 9.52
N GLY A 291 -78.78 -36.76 10.78
CA GLY A 291 -77.47 -36.83 11.41
C GLY A 291 -77.02 -35.40 11.70
N GLY A 292 -77.33 -34.90 12.90
CA GLY A 292 -77.16 -33.50 13.27
C GLY A 292 -75.72 -33.03 13.37
N GLY A 293 -75.57 -31.75 13.71
CA GLY A 293 -74.28 -31.18 14.09
C GLY A 293 -74.15 -29.70 13.81
N MET A 294 -74.81 -28.88 14.63
CA MET A 294 -74.20 -27.61 15.03
C MET A 294 -72.89 -27.96 15.74
N GLY A 295 -71.75 -27.59 15.18
CA GLY A 295 -70.43 -27.88 15.72
C GLY A 295 -69.37 -26.96 15.14
N MET A 296 -69.05 -25.94 15.93
CA MET A 296 -67.91 -25.02 15.78
C MET A 296 -66.55 -25.71 15.64
N GLY A 297 -65.62 -25.02 14.97
CA GLY A 297 -64.17 -25.28 14.96
C GLY A 297 -63.73 -25.95 13.65
N GLY A 298 -62.82 -25.43 12.84
CA GLY A 298 -61.63 -24.65 13.13
C GLY A 298 -60.41 -25.45 12.63
N ILE A 299 -59.46 -24.74 12.00
CA ILE A 299 -58.08 -25.15 11.65
C ILE A 299 -57.89 -25.80 10.25
N GLY A 300 -57.08 -25.14 9.40
CA GLY A 300 -56.53 -25.68 8.13
C GLY A 300 -55.34 -26.62 8.37
N PRO A 301 -54.24 -26.59 7.59
CA PRO A 301 -54.06 -26.43 6.15
C PRO A 301 -53.29 -27.62 5.51
N GLY A 302 -53.36 -27.76 4.18
CA GLY A 302 -52.23 -28.23 3.36
C GLY A 302 -52.21 -29.69 2.86
N GLY A 303 -51.83 -29.85 1.57
CA GLY A 303 -50.85 -30.87 1.17
C GLY A 303 -51.20 -31.83 0.03
N PHE A 304 -50.63 -31.56 -1.15
CA PHE A 304 -50.23 -32.49 -2.23
C PHE A 304 -51.34 -33.29 -2.97
N GLY A 305 -51.42 -33.38 -4.29
CA GLY A 305 -50.52 -33.00 -5.38
C GLY A 305 -50.70 -33.99 -6.55
N GLY A 306 -50.73 -33.51 -7.79
CA GLY A 306 -50.26 -34.30 -8.94
C GLY A 306 -51.18 -34.50 -10.15
N ARG A 307 -50.88 -33.72 -11.22
CA ARG A 307 -50.83 -34.08 -12.67
C ARG A 307 -52.15 -34.48 -13.38
N ARG A 308 -52.39 -34.23 -14.67
CA ARG A 308 -51.71 -33.60 -15.82
C ARG A 308 -52.78 -33.50 -16.93
N GLY A 309 -52.71 -32.49 -17.80
CA GLY A 309 -52.93 -32.71 -19.24
C GLY A 309 -53.90 -31.77 -19.98
N PHE A 310 -53.30 -30.89 -20.80
CA PHE A 310 -53.72 -30.39 -22.12
C PHE A 310 -55.00 -29.54 -22.26
N GLU A 311 -55.16 -28.57 -23.16
CA GLU A 311 -54.34 -27.63 -23.97
C GLU A 311 -55.39 -26.80 -24.78
N MET A 312 -54.98 -25.67 -25.40
CA MET A 312 -55.67 -24.75 -26.32
C MET A 312 -55.98 -23.40 -25.67
N GLY A 313 -55.51 -22.24 -26.14
CA GLY A 313 -54.75 -21.91 -27.34
C GLY A 313 -55.04 -20.43 -27.71
N GLY A 314 -53.98 -19.65 -28.00
CA GLY A 314 -54.01 -18.34 -28.66
C GLY A 314 -54.60 -17.17 -27.83
N GLY A 315 -54.05 -15.97 -27.75
CA GLY A 315 -53.05 -15.25 -28.54
C GLY A 315 -53.43 -13.76 -28.45
N PHE A 316 -52.43 -12.88 -28.54
CA PHE A 316 -52.48 -11.43 -28.87
C PHE A 316 -51.77 -10.45 -27.91
N ARG A 317 -50.70 -9.92 -28.51
CA ARG A 317 -49.73 -8.84 -28.23
C ARG A 317 -50.22 -7.62 -27.42
N GLY A 318 -49.33 -7.12 -26.55
CA GLY A 318 -49.35 -5.74 -26.05
C GLY A 318 -47.96 -5.30 -25.57
N ARG A 319 -47.45 -4.18 -26.11
CA ARG A 319 -46.07 -3.70 -26.06
C ARG A 319 -45.56 -3.29 -24.68
N GLY A 320 -44.29 -3.60 -24.42
CA GLY A 320 -43.49 -2.94 -23.39
C GLY A 320 -43.24 -1.46 -23.69
N ARG A 321 -43.26 -0.65 -22.64
CA ARG A 321 -42.82 0.74 -22.64
C ARG A 321 -41.88 0.91 -21.44
N GLY A 322 -40.58 0.93 -21.71
CA GLY A 322 -39.57 1.28 -20.71
C GLY A 322 -39.55 2.80 -20.44
N PRO A 323 -39.01 3.24 -19.30
CA PRO A 323 -38.79 4.66 -19.04
C PRO A 323 -37.48 5.17 -19.68
N PRO A 324 -37.40 6.46 -20.05
CA PRO A 324 -36.28 7.01 -20.81
C PRO A 324 -35.10 7.42 -19.90
N GLY A 325 -33.87 7.14 -20.35
CA GLY A 325 -32.68 7.93 -20.00
C GLY A 325 -32.69 9.26 -20.78
N GLY A 326 -31.92 10.28 -20.46
CA GLY A 326 -30.86 10.50 -19.47
C GLY A 326 -30.24 11.89 -19.75
N MET A 327 -29.47 12.42 -18.81
CA MET A 327 -28.51 13.54 -18.91
C MET A 327 -27.97 13.72 -17.47
N GLY A 328 -26.70 13.78 -17.11
CA GLY A 328 -25.43 13.98 -17.82
C GLY A 328 -24.51 14.70 -16.81
N GLY A 329 -23.30 14.18 -16.58
CA GLY A 329 -22.28 14.75 -15.67
C GLY A 329 -21.77 13.71 -14.67
N GLY A 330 -20.56 13.15 -14.71
CA GLY A 330 -19.32 13.64 -15.29
C GLY A 330 -18.35 14.02 -14.17
N PHE A 331 -17.90 13.07 -13.34
CA PHE A 331 -16.75 13.28 -12.44
C PHE A 331 -15.86 12.03 -12.33
N LYS A 332 -14.57 12.31 -12.45
CA LYS A 332 -13.41 11.44 -12.61
C LYS A 332 -13.18 10.50 -11.43
N ARG A 333 -12.78 9.26 -11.72
CA ARG A 333 -12.02 8.39 -10.79
C ARG A 333 -10.52 8.59 -11.04
N PRO A 334 -9.65 8.69 -10.02
CA PRO A 334 -8.23 8.54 -10.24
C PRO A 334 -7.82 7.06 -10.12
N PHE A 335 -7.08 6.63 -11.14
CA PHE A 335 -6.03 5.63 -11.20
C PHE A 335 -5.83 4.62 -10.05
N GLY A 336 -5.75 3.35 -10.44
CA GLY A 336 -5.23 2.27 -9.62
C GLY A 336 -5.08 0.97 -10.43
N ASP A 337 -4.28 0.99 -11.50
CA ASP A 337 -3.70 -0.23 -12.05
C ASP A 337 -2.42 -0.55 -11.24
N ARG A 338 -2.30 -1.78 -10.74
CA ARG A 338 -1.28 -2.77 -11.16
C ARG A 338 -0.97 -3.81 -10.07
N GLU A 339 -1.18 -5.08 -10.48
CA GLU A 339 -0.47 -6.35 -10.13
C GLU A 339 -0.25 -6.67 -8.64
N GLY A 340 -0.59 -7.84 -8.08
CA GLY A 340 -0.42 -9.21 -8.55
C GLY A 340 0.06 -10.06 -7.36
N MET A 341 -0.06 -11.40 -7.46
CA MET A 341 0.20 -12.44 -6.42
C MET A 341 -1.00 -12.73 -5.51
N GLY A 342 -1.46 -13.96 -5.29
CA GLY A 342 -0.89 -15.28 -5.56
C GLY A 342 -0.85 -16.09 -4.25
N GLY A 343 -1.72 -17.12 -4.14
CA GLY A 343 -1.72 -18.13 -3.06
C GLY A 343 -2.39 -17.66 -1.74
N GLY A 344 -3.05 -18.48 -0.94
CA GLY A 344 -3.28 -19.91 -0.93
C GLY A 344 -4.00 -20.28 0.37
N ARG A 345 -4.92 -21.24 0.28
CA ARG A 345 -5.35 -22.26 1.27
C ARG A 345 -5.34 -21.92 2.79
N GLY A 346 -6.46 -22.22 3.44
CA GLY A 346 -6.53 -22.60 4.87
C GLY A 346 -7.83 -22.17 5.53
N SER A 347 -8.88 -23.00 5.50
CA SER A 347 -9.30 -23.88 6.61
C SER A 347 -9.88 -23.15 7.82
N GLY A 348 -11.18 -23.30 8.05
CA GLY A 348 -11.85 -22.77 9.26
C GLY A 348 -13.31 -23.20 9.35
N PHE A 349 -13.53 -24.51 9.42
CA PHE A 349 -14.82 -25.16 9.64
C PHE A 349 -15.30 -24.85 11.07
N MET A 350 -16.40 -24.10 11.24
CA MET A 350 -17.08 -23.96 12.53
C MET A 350 -18.12 -25.07 12.71
N PRO A 351 -18.25 -25.62 13.94
CA PRO A 351 -19.55 -26.09 14.40
C PRO A 351 -20.01 -25.33 15.64
N MET A 352 -21.18 -24.69 15.51
CA MET A 352 -22.07 -24.39 16.64
C MET A 352 -22.54 -25.70 17.28
N LYS A 353 -22.54 -25.78 18.62
CA LYS A 353 -23.62 -26.44 19.38
C LYS A 353 -23.63 -26.08 20.87
N ARG A 354 -24.77 -25.49 21.24
CA ARG A 354 -25.62 -25.73 22.42
C ARG A 354 -25.04 -25.51 23.82
N ILE A 355 -25.44 -24.37 24.37
CA ILE A 355 -25.64 -24.15 25.81
C ILE A 355 -26.88 -24.95 26.26
N ARG A 356 -26.79 -25.52 27.45
CA ARG A 356 -27.87 -26.17 28.18
C ARG A 356 -28.32 -25.27 29.32
#